data_AF-A0A6G3Z196-F1
#
_entry.id   AF-A0A6G3Z196-F1
#
_cell.length_a   1.000
_cell.length_b   1.000
_cell.length_c   1.000
_cell.angle_alpha   90.00
_cell.angle_beta   90.00
_cell.angle_gamma   90.00
#
_symmetry.space_group_name_H-M   'P 1'
#
loop_
_entity.id
_entity.type
_entity.pdbx_description
1 polymer ?
#
loop_
_entity_poly.entity_id
_entity_poly.type
_entity_poly.pdbx_seq_one_letter_code
_entity_poly.pdbx_strand_id
1 'polypeptide(L)'
;GSPNGLNGPNGLLFGPDGGLYVTTQGSVAANGQPDFSAGFPSQVLRYDITTGVGDVFISQPEPLFGFISFLGLATGPEDGNLYVSDFANGLRRYDFTTGNEIGVFDTNYTGSFANTSNRIGSLAFGPDKDLYTVGFDFTLAGNPGTLLKFDVNSGERTIVAGNQPTLERPIGLVFRPEASSVPEPFLSTALLAVGLAGISLKRHQAH
;
A
#
# COMPACT_ATOMS: atom_id res chain seq x y z
N GLY A 1 3.17 -16.43 -19.18
CA GLY A 1 1.99 -16.41 -18.29
C GLY A 1 1.28 -17.73 -18.39
N SER A 2 0.38 -17.98 -17.44
CA SER A 2 -0.50 -19.15 -17.40
C SER A 2 -1.82 -18.73 -16.74
N PRO A 3 -2.93 -19.44 -16.96
CA PRO A 3 -4.12 -19.23 -16.12
C PRO A 3 -3.73 -19.28 -14.63
N ASN A 4 -4.21 -18.33 -13.84
CA ASN A 4 -3.93 -18.21 -12.39
C ASN A 4 -2.44 -18.02 -12.01
N GLY A 5 -1.58 -17.61 -12.95
CA GLY A 5 -0.16 -17.34 -12.72
C GLY A 5 0.16 -15.86 -12.60
N LEU A 6 1.46 -15.55 -12.39
CA LEU A 6 2.03 -14.19 -12.35
C LEU A 6 1.95 -13.50 -13.73
N ASN A 7 0.74 -13.17 -14.17
CA ASN A 7 0.47 -12.51 -15.44
C ASN A 7 0.53 -10.99 -15.24
N GLY A 8 1.72 -10.43 -15.38
CA GLY A 8 1.97 -9.01 -15.13
C GLY A 8 1.85 -8.69 -13.64
N PRO A 9 2.71 -9.26 -12.78
CA PRO A 9 2.72 -8.92 -11.37
C PRO A 9 3.16 -7.46 -11.17
N ASN A 10 2.50 -6.72 -10.26
CA ASN A 10 2.76 -5.30 -10.05
C ASN A 10 3.20 -4.96 -8.62
N GLY A 11 2.37 -5.27 -7.64
CA GLY A 11 2.59 -4.98 -6.23
C GLY A 11 2.74 -6.27 -5.43
N LEU A 12 3.44 -6.16 -4.29
CA LEU A 12 3.56 -7.25 -3.33
C LEU A 12 3.38 -6.77 -1.90
N LEU A 13 2.92 -7.67 -1.03
CA LEU A 13 2.69 -7.43 0.38
C LEU A 13 2.93 -8.72 1.17
N PHE A 14 3.66 -8.62 2.29
CA PHE A 14 3.63 -9.68 3.29
C PHE A 14 2.39 -9.50 4.16
N GLY A 15 1.49 -10.48 4.13
CA GLY A 15 0.26 -10.46 4.90
C GLY A 15 0.50 -10.68 6.39
N PRO A 16 -0.46 -10.30 7.26
CA PRO A 16 -0.44 -10.63 8.68
C PRO A 16 -0.43 -12.14 8.98
N ASP A 17 -0.81 -12.98 8.01
CA ASP A 17 -0.73 -14.44 8.09
C ASP A 17 0.66 -15.01 7.71
N GLY A 18 1.61 -14.15 7.33
CA GLY A 18 2.96 -14.53 6.89
C GLY A 18 3.07 -14.93 5.41
N GLY A 19 1.97 -14.91 4.65
CA GLY A 19 1.98 -15.17 3.21
C GLY A 19 2.49 -13.99 2.39
N LEU A 20 3.00 -14.26 1.18
CA LEU A 20 3.31 -13.23 0.19
C LEU A 20 2.14 -13.07 -0.78
N TYR A 21 1.58 -11.88 -0.85
CA TYR A 21 0.46 -11.53 -1.73
C TYR A 21 0.97 -10.70 -2.89
N VAL A 22 0.52 -11.00 -4.11
CA VAL A 22 0.98 -10.36 -5.34
C VAL A 22 -0.22 -10.00 -6.22
N THR A 23 -0.34 -8.73 -6.59
CA THR A 23 -1.34 -8.27 -7.57
C THR A 23 -0.87 -8.55 -8.99
N THR A 24 -1.81 -8.84 -9.88
CA THR A 24 -1.56 -9.06 -11.31
C THR A 24 -2.50 -8.21 -12.17
N GLN A 25 -2.03 -7.84 -13.38
CA GLN A 25 -2.82 -7.08 -14.36
C GLN A 25 -3.26 -7.89 -15.59
N GLY A 26 -3.06 -9.21 -15.59
CA GLY A 26 -3.50 -10.08 -16.68
C GLY A 26 -2.66 -10.02 -17.96
N SER A 27 -1.44 -9.48 -17.92
CA SER A 27 -0.56 -9.39 -19.10
C SER A 27 0.55 -10.44 -19.12
N VAL A 28 1.12 -10.68 -20.29
CA VAL A 28 2.40 -11.39 -20.45
C VAL A 28 3.34 -10.49 -21.25
N ALA A 29 4.60 -10.40 -20.86
CA ALA A 29 5.55 -9.58 -21.61
C ALA A 29 5.84 -10.22 -22.98
N ALA A 30 5.61 -9.46 -24.05
CA ALA A 30 6.03 -9.79 -25.41
C ALA A 30 6.90 -8.64 -25.94
N ASN A 31 8.15 -8.93 -26.29
CA ASN A 31 9.12 -7.92 -26.76
C ASN A 31 9.29 -6.71 -25.81
N GLY A 32 9.26 -6.97 -24.50
CA GLY A 32 9.39 -5.92 -23.47
C GLY A 32 8.16 -5.03 -23.30
N GLN A 33 7.04 -5.35 -23.94
CA GLN A 33 5.77 -4.66 -23.80
C GLN A 33 4.72 -5.59 -23.17
N PRO A 34 3.78 -5.06 -22.39
CA PRO A 34 2.67 -5.87 -21.88
C PRO A 34 1.75 -6.28 -23.03
N ASP A 35 1.52 -7.59 -23.17
CA ASP A 35 0.53 -8.17 -24.07
C ASP A 35 -0.64 -8.74 -23.26
N PHE A 36 -1.85 -8.29 -23.57
CA PHE A 36 -3.09 -8.70 -22.92
C PHE A 36 -3.95 -9.62 -23.80
N SER A 37 -3.47 -10.00 -25.01
CA SER A 37 -4.23 -10.78 -25.99
C SER A 37 -4.67 -12.15 -25.48
N ALA A 38 -3.96 -12.71 -24.50
CA ALA A 38 -4.29 -13.97 -23.85
C ALA A 38 -5.50 -13.87 -22.90
N GLY A 39 -5.96 -12.66 -22.55
CA GLY A 39 -7.14 -12.44 -21.71
C GLY A 39 -7.02 -13.03 -20.30
N PHE A 40 -5.82 -13.07 -19.72
CA PHE A 40 -5.65 -13.57 -18.36
C PHE A 40 -6.31 -12.64 -17.34
N PRO A 41 -6.87 -13.18 -16.24
CA PRO A 41 -7.53 -12.36 -15.23
C PRO A 41 -6.52 -11.55 -14.41
N SER A 42 -6.95 -10.38 -13.95
CA SER A 42 -6.29 -9.60 -12.90
C SER A 42 -6.70 -10.14 -11.52
N GLN A 43 -5.73 -10.60 -10.74
CA GLN A 43 -5.93 -11.36 -9.51
C GLN A 43 -4.99 -10.89 -8.40
N VAL A 44 -5.33 -11.22 -7.14
CA VAL A 44 -4.33 -11.28 -6.06
C VAL A 44 -3.98 -12.74 -5.84
N LEU A 45 -2.71 -13.07 -6.08
CA LEU A 45 -2.15 -14.38 -5.80
C LEU A 45 -1.56 -14.37 -4.38
N ARG A 46 -1.60 -15.51 -3.69
CA ARG A 46 -0.96 -15.71 -2.39
C ARG A 46 0.05 -16.84 -2.51
N TYR A 47 1.18 -16.70 -1.83
CA TYR A 47 2.25 -17.68 -1.79
C TYR A 47 2.68 -17.95 -0.35
N ASP A 48 2.86 -19.23 -0.03
CA ASP A 48 3.64 -19.64 1.12
C ASP A 48 5.12 -19.40 0.80
N ILE A 49 5.77 -18.53 1.57
CA ILE A 49 7.16 -18.13 1.32
C ILE A 49 8.19 -19.20 1.73
N THR A 50 7.77 -20.18 2.52
CA THR A 50 8.61 -21.31 2.94
C THR A 50 8.63 -22.39 1.87
N THR A 51 7.47 -22.68 1.25
CA THR A 51 7.33 -23.76 0.26
C THR A 51 7.33 -23.28 -1.19
N GLY A 52 7.05 -21.99 -1.44
CA GLY A 52 6.88 -21.41 -2.76
C GLY A 52 5.56 -21.79 -3.45
N VAL A 53 4.68 -22.54 -2.79
CA VAL A 53 3.37 -22.92 -3.31
C VAL A 53 2.45 -21.71 -3.27
N GLY A 54 1.70 -21.46 -4.35
CA GLY A 54 0.75 -20.38 -4.40
C GLY A 54 -0.62 -20.75 -4.97
N ASP A 55 -1.60 -19.91 -4.64
CA ASP A 55 -3.00 -20.02 -5.03
C ASP A 55 -3.60 -18.65 -5.37
N VAL A 56 -4.79 -18.65 -5.97
CA VAL A 56 -5.57 -17.42 -6.19
C VAL A 56 -6.26 -17.08 -4.89
N PHE A 57 -5.89 -15.95 -4.29
CA PHE A 57 -6.53 -15.45 -3.08
C PHE A 57 -7.74 -14.58 -3.40
N ILE A 58 -7.60 -13.65 -4.36
CA ILE A 58 -8.71 -12.85 -4.89
C ILE A 58 -8.80 -13.08 -6.40
N SER A 59 -9.95 -13.57 -6.84
CA SER A 59 -10.30 -13.68 -8.25
C SER A 59 -10.65 -12.31 -8.83
N GLN A 60 -10.56 -12.16 -10.15
CA GLN A 60 -10.95 -10.91 -10.81
C GLN A 60 -12.41 -10.57 -10.48
N PRO A 61 -12.70 -9.40 -9.88
CA PRO A 61 -14.07 -8.96 -9.64
C PRO A 61 -14.69 -8.44 -10.94
N GLU A 62 -15.99 -8.15 -10.89
CA GLU A 62 -16.64 -7.42 -11.97
C GLU A 62 -16.03 -6.01 -12.10
N PRO A 63 -15.72 -5.57 -13.34
CA PRO A 63 -15.26 -4.21 -13.58
C PRO A 63 -16.35 -3.22 -13.22
N LEU A 64 -16.00 -2.20 -12.44
CA LEU A 64 -16.90 -1.05 -12.24
C LEU A 64 -17.10 -0.33 -13.56
N PHE A 65 -16.02 -0.20 -14.35
CA PHE A 65 -15.99 0.30 -15.71
C PHE A 65 -14.89 -0.41 -16.51
N GLY A 66 -14.99 -0.46 -17.84
CA GLY A 66 -13.88 -0.91 -18.69
C GLY A 66 -13.29 -2.27 -18.32
N PHE A 67 -12.06 -2.27 -17.77
CA PHE A 67 -11.25 -3.45 -17.46
C PHE A 67 -10.74 -3.41 -16.01
N ILE A 68 -10.34 -4.56 -15.45
CA ILE A 68 -9.66 -4.64 -14.14
C ILE A 68 -8.15 -4.68 -14.36
N SER A 69 -7.39 -3.92 -13.58
CA SER A 69 -5.93 -4.03 -13.54
C SER A 69 -5.40 -3.74 -12.14
N PHE A 70 -5.04 -4.77 -11.37
CA PHE A 70 -4.52 -4.56 -10.02
C PHE A 70 -3.07 -4.08 -10.02
N LEU A 71 -2.80 -3.07 -9.18
CA LEU A 71 -1.46 -2.45 -9.03
C LEU A 71 -0.92 -2.61 -7.62
N GLY A 72 -1.33 -1.75 -6.69
CA GLY A 72 -0.86 -1.74 -5.31
C GLY A 72 -1.79 -2.48 -4.38
N LEU A 73 -1.26 -2.88 -3.22
CA LEU A 73 -2.03 -3.47 -2.14
C LEU A 73 -1.42 -3.12 -0.78
N ALA A 74 -2.26 -2.98 0.24
CA ALA A 74 -1.85 -2.74 1.63
C ALA A 74 -2.90 -3.28 2.60
N THR A 75 -2.47 -3.71 3.79
CA THR A 75 -3.38 -4.08 4.89
C THR A 75 -3.70 -2.85 5.73
N GLY A 76 -4.98 -2.63 6.02
CA GLY A 76 -5.42 -1.58 6.93
C GLY A 76 -4.91 -1.83 8.37
N PRO A 77 -4.28 -0.84 9.02
CA PRO A 77 -3.65 -1.04 10.33
C PRO A 77 -4.67 -1.22 11.47
N GLU A 78 -5.91 -0.75 11.31
CA GLU A 78 -6.96 -0.86 12.33
C GLU A 78 -7.96 -1.97 12.05
N ASP A 79 -8.41 -2.10 10.79
CA ASP A 79 -9.45 -3.05 10.41
C ASP A 79 -8.90 -4.40 9.92
N GLY A 80 -7.60 -4.48 9.61
CA GLY A 80 -6.96 -5.68 9.09
C GLY A 80 -7.40 -6.06 7.68
N ASN A 81 -8.17 -5.24 6.97
CA ASN A 81 -8.68 -5.55 5.64
C ASN A 81 -7.60 -5.32 4.57
N LEU A 82 -7.74 -5.99 3.43
CA LEU A 82 -6.86 -5.78 2.27
C LEU A 82 -7.43 -4.69 1.36
N TYR A 83 -6.62 -3.67 1.10
CA TYR A 83 -6.93 -2.61 0.15
C TYR A 83 -6.12 -2.85 -1.12
N VAL A 84 -6.76 -2.81 -2.28
CA VAL A 84 -6.14 -3.06 -3.58
C VAL A 84 -6.50 -1.94 -4.53
N SER A 85 -5.51 -1.37 -5.22
CA SER A 85 -5.78 -0.42 -6.29
C SER A 85 -6.07 -1.15 -7.59
N ASP A 86 -7.23 -0.84 -8.17
CA ASP A 86 -7.59 -1.15 -9.53
C ASP A 86 -7.28 0.07 -10.39
N PHE A 87 -6.19 0.00 -11.14
CA PHE A 87 -5.67 1.07 -11.99
C PHE A 87 -6.74 1.78 -12.80
N ALA A 88 -7.75 1.04 -13.28
CA ALA A 88 -8.80 1.56 -14.13
C ALA A 88 -10.10 1.95 -13.39
N ASN A 89 -10.32 1.46 -12.17
CA ASN A 89 -11.63 1.55 -11.49
C ASN A 89 -11.60 2.06 -10.05
N GLY A 90 -10.44 2.42 -9.51
CA GLY A 90 -10.34 2.98 -8.15
C GLY A 90 -9.94 1.94 -7.10
N LEU A 91 -10.27 2.19 -5.84
CA LEU A 91 -9.79 1.38 -4.72
C LEU A 91 -10.84 0.37 -4.28
N ARG A 92 -10.41 -0.87 -4.05
CA ARG A 92 -11.27 -1.97 -3.58
C ARG A 92 -10.79 -2.46 -2.22
N ARG A 93 -11.74 -2.79 -1.34
CA ARG A 93 -11.51 -3.33 0.00
C ARG A 93 -12.00 -4.75 0.07
N TYR A 94 -11.16 -5.64 0.57
CA TYR A 94 -11.46 -7.05 0.75
C TYR A 94 -11.27 -7.43 2.21
N ASP A 95 -12.14 -8.31 2.71
CA ASP A 95 -11.92 -9.00 3.97
C ASP A 95 -10.67 -9.88 3.82
N PHE A 96 -9.65 -9.61 4.63
CA PHE A 96 -8.35 -10.30 4.49
C PHE A 96 -8.43 -11.80 4.84
N THR A 97 -9.40 -12.20 5.64
CA THR A 97 -9.52 -13.60 6.05
C THR A 97 -10.13 -14.45 4.94
N THR A 98 -11.09 -13.89 4.22
CA THR A 98 -11.92 -14.61 3.26
C THR A 98 -11.63 -14.27 1.80
N GLY A 99 -10.97 -13.14 1.53
CA GLY A 99 -10.75 -12.64 0.16
C GLY A 99 -12.00 -12.05 -0.49
N ASN A 100 -13.10 -11.89 0.25
CA ASN A 100 -14.35 -11.33 -0.28
C ASN A 100 -14.28 -9.81 -0.38
N GLU A 101 -14.80 -9.23 -1.47
CA GLU A 101 -14.94 -7.78 -1.59
C GLU A 101 -16.00 -7.27 -0.61
N ILE A 102 -15.64 -6.25 0.19
CA ILE A 102 -16.47 -5.64 1.24
C ILE A 102 -16.58 -4.12 1.10
N GLY A 103 -16.08 -3.55 0.00
CA GLY A 103 -16.20 -2.13 -0.27
C GLY A 103 -15.40 -1.66 -1.48
N VAL A 104 -15.81 -0.50 -1.99
CA VAL A 104 -15.15 0.23 -3.07
C VAL A 104 -15.09 1.70 -2.66
N PHE A 105 -13.98 2.38 -2.92
CA PHE A 105 -13.84 3.81 -2.72
C PHE A 105 -13.74 4.54 -4.05
N ASP A 106 -14.48 5.64 -4.14
CA ASP A 106 -14.47 6.51 -5.30
C ASP A 106 -13.17 7.29 -5.41
N THR A 107 -12.44 7.11 -6.50
CA THR A 107 -11.21 7.84 -6.76
C THR A 107 -11.38 8.93 -7.81
N ASN A 108 -12.61 9.27 -8.22
CA ASN A 108 -12.87 10.32 -9.20
C ASN A 108 -12.68 11.73 -8.62
N TYR A 109 -11.62 12.42 -9.00
CA TYR A 109 -11.34 13.78 -8.52
C TYR A 109 -11.55 14.86 -9.60
N THR A 110 -12.04 14.49 -10.78
CA THR A 110 -12.26 15.40 -11.91
C THR A 110 -13.73 15.55 -12.32
N GLY A 111 -14.67 14.80 -11.72
CA GLY A 111 -16.10 14.90 -12.05
C GLY A 111 -17.02 13.94 -11.30
N SER A 112 -18.24 13.74 -11.83
CA SER A 112 -19.26 12.83 -11.28
C SER A 112 -18.85 11.36 -11.46
N PHE A 113 -19.18 10.52 -10.48
CA PHE A 113 -18.88 9.08 -10.31
C PHE A 113 -19.00 8.16 -11.56
N ALA A 114 -19.61 8.64 -12.65
CA ALA A 114 -19.75 7.90 -13.89
C ALA A 114 -18.52 8.09 -14.79
N ASN A 115 -17.73 7.03 -14.95
CA ASN A 115 -16.60 6.94 -15.88
C ASN A 115 -15.43 7.88 -15.54
N THR A 116 -14.56 7.43 -14.66
CA THR A 116 -13.36 8.20 -14.31
C THR A 116 -12.31 8.02 -15.41
N SER A 117 -11.89 9.14 -15.99
CA SER A 117 -10.65 9.21 -16.76
C SER A 117 -9.41 9.27 -15.88
N ASN A 118 -9.59 9.01 -14.58
CA ASN A 118 -8.50 8.91 -13.65
C ASN A 118 -7.95 7.48 -13.67
N ARG A 119 -6.64 7.39 -13.56
CA ARG A 119 -5.95 6.14 -13.27
C ARG A 119 -5.28 6.28 -11.93
N ILE A 120 -5.40 5.27 -11.09
CA ILE A 120 -4.76 5.28 -9.76
C ILE A 120 -3.50 4.42 -9.77
N GLY A 121 -2.49 4.84 -9.02
CA GLY A 121 -1.26 4.08 -8.81
C GLY A 121 -1.37 3.14 -7.61
N SER A 122 -0.23 2.92 -6.97
CA SER A 122 -0.13 2.23 -5.69
C SER A 122 -0.74 3.05 -4.55
N LEU A 123 -0.95 2.37 -3.43
CA LEU A 123 -1.59 2.87 -2.22
C LEU A 123 -0.76 2.52 -0.98
N ALA A 124 -0.88 3.32 0.08
CA ALA A 124 -0.29 3.01 1.38
C ALA A 124 -1.05 3.69 2.51
N PHE A 125 -1.01 3.09 3.70
CA PHE A 125 -1.49 3.72 4.92
C PHE A 125 -0.43 4.66 5.50
N GLY A 126 -0.87 5.86 5.89
CA GLY A 126 -0.04 6.83 6.59
C GLY A 126 0.07 6.54 8.10
N PRO A 127 0.93 7.27 8.81
CA PRO A 127 1.01 7.20 10.28
C PRO A 127 -0.27 7.71 10.97
N ASP A 128 -1.06 8.53 10.27
CA ASP A 128 -2.40 8.96 10.65
C ASP A 128 -3.47 7.88 10.41
N LYS A 129 -3.08 6.71 9.91
CA LYS A 129 -3.93 5.53 9.65
C LYS A 129 -4.97 5.72 8.54
N ASP A 130 -4.89 6.83 7.82
CA ASP A 130 -5.67 7.05 6.62
C ASP A 130 -5.00 6.40 5.41
N LEU A 131 -5.82 6.07 4.42
CA LEU A 131 -5.37 5.45 3.18
C LEU A 131 -5.01 6.53 2.16
N TYR A 132 -3.82 6.44 1.58
CA TYR A 132 -3.36 7.34 0.52
C TYR A 132 -3.20 6.56 -0.78
N THR A 133 -3.58 7.18 -1.91
CA THR A 133 -3.26 6.71 -3.26
C THR A 133 -2.86 7.90 -4.11
N VAL A 134 -2.04 7.64 -5.12
CA VAL A 134 -1.80 8.60 -6.18
C VAL A 134 -2.69 8.29 -7.39
N GLY A 135 -2.93 9.28 -8.23
CA GLY A 135 -3.60 9.07 -9.51
C GLY A 135 -3.24 10.13 -10.53
N PHE A 136 -3.68 9.95 -11.77
CA PHE A 136 -3.52 10.93 -12.85
C PHE A 136 -4.70 10.90 -13.81
N ASP A 137 -4.98 12.05 -14.42
CA ASP A 137 -5.97 12.15 -15.49
C ASP A 137 -5.32 11.73 -16.80
N PHE A 138 -5.72 10.59 -17.37
CA PHE A 138 -5.09 10.08 -18.58
C PHE A 138 -5.54 10.81 -19.86
N THR A 139 -6.55 11.67 -19.77
CA THR A 139 -7.12 12.37 -20.94
C THR A 139 -6.46 13.72 -21.23
N LEU A 140 -5.75 14.27 -20.25
CA LEU A 140 -5.07 15.56 -20.39
C LEU A 140 -3.61 15.38 -20.76
N ALA A 141 -3.10 16.29 -21.58
CA ALA A 141 -1.69 16.32 -21.95
C ALA A 141 -0.79 16.41 -20.71
N GLY A 142 0.24 15.59 -20.66
CA GLY A 142 1.13 15.49 -19.50
C GLY A 142 0.52 14.74 -18.31
N ASN A 143 -0.67 14.14 -18.43
CA ASN A 143 -1.27 13.28 -17.42
C ASN A 143 -1.12 13.82 -15.97
N PRO A 144 -1.73 14.98 -15.67
CA PRO A 144 -1.56 15.66 -14.40
C PRO A 144 -2.02 14.76 -13.25
N GLY A 145 -1.16 14.65 -12.26
CA GLY A 145 -1.30 13.79 -11.11
C GLY A 145 -1.97 14.45 -9.92
N THR A 146 -2.42 13.60 -9.00
CA THR A 146 -2.94 13.98 -7.69
C THR A 146 -2.49 12.98 -6.62
N LEU A 147 -2.47 13.45 -5.37
CA LEU A 147 -2.43 12.62 -4.17
C LEU A 147 -3.80 12.71 -3.49
N LEU A 148 -4.45 11.56 -3.34
CA LEU A 148 -5.73 11.41 -2.66
C LEU A 148 -5.50 10.77 -1.29
N LYS A 149 -6.33 11.18 -0.32
CA LYS A 149 -6.43 10.63 1.02
C LYS A 149 -7.86 10.16 1.27
N PHE A 150 -8.02 9.04 1.96
CA PHE A 150 -9.28 8.40 2.30
C PHE A 150 -9.34 8.07 3.79
N ASP A 151 -10.43 8.46 4.44
CA ASP A 151 -10.88 7.81 5.68
C ASP A 151 -11.60 6.52 5.29
N VAL A 152 -11.06 5.38 5.72
CA VAL A 152 -11.57 4.07 5.31
C VAL A 152 -12.86 3.65 6.02
N ASN A 153 -13.22 4.31 7.11
CA ASN A 153 -14.44 4.06 7.87
C ASN A 153 -15.62 4.80 7.25
N SER A 154 -15.43 6.09 6.93
CA SER A 154 -16.48 6.93 6.34
C SER A 154 -16.51 6.84 4.81
N GLY A 155 -15.40 6.45 4.18
CA GLY A 155 -15.20 6.53 2.73
C GLY A 155 -14.96 7.95 2.23
N GLU A 156 -14.81 8.93 3.12
CA GLU A 156 -14.55 10.32 2.76
C GLU A 156 -13.19 10.46 2.06
N ARG A 157 -13.19 11.19 0.94
CA ARG A 157 -12.00 11.45 0.13
C ARG A 157 -11.63 12.92 0.15
N THR A 158 -10.35 13.21 0.35
CA THR A 158 -9.77 14.54 0.21
C THR A 158 -8.61 14.55 -0.81
N ILE A 159 -8.49 15.64 -1.57
CA ILE A 159 -7.30 15.91 -2.40
C ILE A 159 -6.23 16.53 -1.51
N VAL A 160 -5.12 15.81 -1.31
CA VAL A 160 -3.98 16.28 -0.50
C VAL A 160 -3.08 17.20 -1.33
N ALA A 161 -2.81 16.79 -2.57
CA ALA A 161 -2.01 17.55 -3.51
C ALA A 161 -2.56 17.38 -4.93
N GLY A 162 -2.60 18.49 -5.67
CA GLY A 162 -2.88 18.50 -7.11
C GLY A 162 -1.59 18.52 -7.92
N ASN A 163 -1.68 19.03 -9.15
CA ASN A 163 -0.55 19.15 -10.07
C ASN A 163 0.35 20.38 -9.80
N GLN A 164 0.32 20.97 -8.61
CA GLN A 164 1.12 22.15 -8.23
C GLN A 164 1.81 21.94 -6.87
N PRO A 165 3.17 21.82 -6.79
CA PRO A 165 4.10 21.67 -7.91
C PRO A 165 3.87 20.36 -8.70
N THR A 166 4.27 20.33 -9.97
CA THR A 166 3.91 19.30 -10.96
C THR A 166 4.10 17.87 -10.48
N LEU A 167 2.98 17.20 -10.27
CA LEU A 167 2.88 15.75 -10.15
C LEU A 167 2.47 15.21 -11.52
N GLU A 168 3.34 14.42 -12.16
CA GLU A 168 3.13 13.88 -13.50
C GLU A 168 3.08 12.36 -13.42
N ARG A 169 1.96 11.73 -13.79
CA ARG A 169 1.78 10.27 -13.77
C ARG A 169 2.35 9.57 -12.53
N PRO A 170 2.00 10.00 -11.31
CA PRO A 170 2.49 9.33 -10.12
C PRO A 170 1.96 7.89 -10.08
N ILE A 171 2.86 6.93 -9.88
CA ILE A 171 2.52 5.49 -9.83
C ILE A 171 2.71 4.91 -8.43
N GLY A 172 3.56 5.50 -7.58
CA GLY A 172 3.87 4.97 -6.26
C GLY A 172 3.95 6.05 -5.20
N LEU A 173 3.68 5.64 -3.96
CA LEU A 173 3.90 6.42 -2.76
C LEU A 173 4.32 5.48 -1.63
N VAL A 174 5.08 5.99 -0.67
CA VAL A 174 5.47 5.25 0.53
C VAL A 174 5.62 6.23 1.69
N PHE A 175 5.19 5.82 2.87
CA PHE A 175 5.49 6.55 4.10
C PHE A 175 6.81 6.06 4.69
N ARG A 176 7.59 7.01 5.20
CA ARG A 176 8.76 6.64 5.99
C ARG A 176 8.29 6.11 7.34
N PRO A 177 8.88 5.03 7.87
CA PRO A 177 8.63 4.63 9.24
C PRO A 177 8.91 5.83 10.15
N GLU A 178 8.02 6.09 11.11
CA GLU A 178 8.37 7.02 12.19
C GLU A 178 9.62 6.50 12.87
N ALA A 179 10.59 7.38 13.10
CA ALA A 179 11.76 7.01 13.87
C ALA A 179 11.27 6.62 15.27
N SER A 180 11.39 5.33 15.62
CA SER A 180 11.23 4.93 17.02
C SER A 180 12.21 5.79 17.81
N SER A 181 11.72 6.61 18.74
CA SER A 181 12.60 7.31 19.67
C SER A 181 13.50 6.26 20.29
N VAL A 182 14.82 6.44 20.17
CA VAL A 182 15.77 5.57 20.87
C VAL A 182 15.43 5.73 22.35
N PRO A 183 14.97 4.68 23.05
CA PRO A 183 14.69 4.80 24.48
C PRO A 183 15.96 5.29 25.15
N GLU A 184 15.89 6.37 25.93
CA GLU A 184 17.05 6.76 26.71
C GLU A 184 17.45 5.57 27.57
N PRO A 185 18.72 5.12 27.52
CA PRO A 185 19.13 4.02 28.37
C PRO A 185 18.95 4.48 29.82
N PHE A 186 18.07 3.82 30.56
CA PHE A 186 17.88 3.97 32.01
C PHE A 186 19.21 3.80 32.82
N LEU A 187 20.31 3.44 32.16
CA LEU A 187 21.66 3.29 32.73
C LEU A 187 22.43 4.62 32.90
N SER A 188 22.07 5.71 32.23
CA SER A 188 22.81 6.98 32.33
C SER A 188 22.65 7.65 33.70
N THR A 189 21.49 7.55 34.33
CA THR A 189 21.26 8.04 35.70
C THR A 189 21.82 7.10 36.77
N ALA A 190 21.78 5.79 36.53
CA ALA A 190 22.32 4.78 37.45
C ALA A 190 23.86 4.82 37.55
N LEU A 191 24.58 5.03 36.44
CA LEU A 191 26.05 5.14 36.48
C LEU A 191 26.53 6.43 37.19
N LEU A 192 25.80 7.54 37.07
CA LEU A 192 26.17 8.81 37.72
C LEU A 192 26.01 8.73 39.25
N ALA A 193 24.99 8.01 39.73
CA ALA A 193 24.75 7.82 41.17
C ALA A 193 25.81 6.92 41.83
N VAL A 194 26.25 5.86 41.17
CA VAL A 194 27.31 4.97 41.69
C VAL A 194 28.68 5.67 41.70
N GLY A 195 28.95 6.53 40.70
CA GLY A 195 30.17 7.34 40.66
C GLY A 195 30.31 8.33 41.82
N LEU A 196 29.21 8.98 42.22
CA LEU A 196 29.20 9.94 43.33
C LEU A 196 29.32 9.28 44.71
N ALA A 197 28.70 8.11 44.92
CA ALA A 197 28.84 7.36 46.17
C ALA A 197 30.27 6.82 46.38
N GLY A 198 30.93 6.36 45.31
CA GLY A 198 32.31 5.85 45.36
C GLY A 198 33.38 6.90 45.69
N ILE A 199 33.13 8.17 45.34
CA ILE A 199 34.03 9.29 45.65
C ILE A 199 33.86 9.76 47.11
N SER A 200 32.64 9.70 47.66
CA SER A 200 32.39 10.11 49.04
C SER A 200 32.97 9.14 50.09
N LEU A 201 33.01 7.84 49.77
CA LEU A 201 33.50 6.80 50.71
C LEU A 201 35.03 6.72 50.83
N LYS A 202 35.80 7.36 49.93
CA LYS A 202 37.27 7.28 49.94
C LYS A 202 37.98 8.35 50.79
N ARG A 203 37.25 9.25 51.47
CA ARG A 203 37.84 10.35 52.27
C ARG A 203 37.87 10.16 53.78
N HIS A 204 37.51 8.99 54.31
CA HIS A 204 37.52 8.72 55.76
C HIS A 204 38.33 7.49 56.17
N GLN A 205 39.60 7.39 55.76
CA GLN A 205 40.62 6.61 56.49
C GLN A 205 42.02 7.17 56.24
N ALA A 206 42.47 8.08 57.09
CA ALA A 206 43.88 8.33 57.41
C ALA A 206 43.91 8.97 58.81
N HIS A 207 44.86 8.49 59.62
CA HIS A 207 45.04 8.67 61.07
C HIS A 207 44.85 10.08 61.64
#